data_AF-A0A1V4CV95-F1
#
_entry.id   AF-A0A1V4CV95-F1
#
_cell.length_a   1.000
_cell.length_b   1.000
_cell.length_c   1.000
_cell.angle_alpha   90.00
_cell.angle_beta   90.00
_cell.angle_gamma   90.00
#
_symmetry.space_group_name_H-M   'P 1'
#
loop_
_entity.id
_entity.type
_entity.pdbx_description
1 polymer ?
#
loop_
_entity_poly.entity_id
_entity_poly.type
_entity_poly.pdbx_seq_one_letter_code
_entity_poly.pdbx_strand_id
1 'polypeptide(L)'
;MNVDQQHQPHVEDEPLYAWSTFQLCGGVEGSGPSGTCRAERTARACLEAALQATAAHSGAYSWGQLSRVSADVDLPFHLWARDPVAWAEPGPRETVTWRPGEAPHPQ
;
A
#
# COMPACT_ATOMS: atom_id res chain seq x y z
N MET A 1 31.81 -30.37 27.72
CA MET A 1 31.91 -28.97 27.24
C MET A 1 30.72 -28.77 26.33
N ASN A 2 29.68 -28.08 26.81
CA ASN A 2 28.48 -27.80 26.03
C ASN A 2 28.70 -26.52 25.24
N VAL A 3 28.48 -26.59 23.93
CA VAL A 3 28.54 -25.47 23.00
C VAL A 3 27.26 -24.66 23.21
N ASP A 4 27.42 -23.43 23.70
CA ASP A 4 26.39 -22.39 23.78
C ASP A 4 25.71 -22.24 22.41
N GLN A 5 24.47 -22.71 22.30
CA GLN A 5 23.59 -22.36 21.18
C GLN A 5 23.23 -20.89 21.36
N GLN A 6 23.98 -20.04 20.65
CA GLN A 6 23.66 -18.64 20.48
C GLN A 6 22.23 -18.52 19.95
N HIS A 7 21.31 -18.14 20.84
CA HIS A 7 20.02 -17.59 20.46
C HIS A 7 20.30 -16.30 19.68
N GLN A 8 20.36 -16.40 18.35
CA GLN A 8 20.15 -15.23 17.52
C GLN A 8 18.73 -14.75 17.81
N PRO A 9 18.53 -13.51 18.31
CA PRO A 9 17.19 -12.95 18.37
C PRO A 9 16.69 -12.89 16.93
N HIS A 10 15.65 -13.67 16.64
CA HIS A 10 14.88 -13.50 15.43
C HIS A 10 14.30 -12.10 15.52
N VAL A 11 14.94 -11.14 14.84
CA VAL A 11 14.35 -9.83 14.61
C VAL A 11 13.13 -10.14 13.78
N GLU A 12 11.95 -10.18 14.42
CA GLU A 12 10.70 -10.11 13.68
C GLU A 12 10.83 -8.87 12.80
N ASP A 13 10.95 -9.08 11.48
CA ASP A 13 11.00 -7.98 10.52
C ASP A 13 9.81 -7.07 10.82
N GLU A 14 10.11 -5.84 11.28
CA GLU A 14 9.06 -4.88 11.58
C GLU A 14 8.17 -4.75 10.34
N PRO A 15 6.84 -4.85 10.49
CA PRO A 15 5.96 -4.95 9.34
C PRO A 15 6.05 -3.68 8.48
N LEU A 16 6.52 -3.85 7.24
CA LEU A 16 6.53 -2.80 6.23
C LEU A 16 5.23 -2.83 5.45
N TYR A 17 4.66 -1.66 5.19
CA TYR A 17 3.46 -1.50 4.38
C TYR A 17 3.78 -0.63 3.17
N ALA A 18 3.35 -1.06 1.99
CA ALA A 18 3.38 -0.26 0.77
C ALA A 18 1.96 0.19 0.44
N TRP A 19 1.83 1.44 0.03
CA TRP A 19 0.59 2.00 -0.47
C TRP A 19 0.83 2.61 -1.85
N SER A 20 -0.17 2.52 -2.73
CA SER A 20 -0.10 3.04 -4.09
C SER A 20 -1.47 3.49 -4.54
N THR A 21 -1.54 4.57 -5.30
CA THR A 21 -2.78 5.05 -5.92
C THR A 21 -2.74 4.82 -7.42
N PHE A 22 -3.92 4.71 -8.01
CA PHE A 22 -4.15 4.48 -9.42
C PHE A 22 -5.33 5.32 -9.88
N GLN A 23 -5.35 5.64 -11.17
CA GLN A 23 -6.42 6.43 -11.78
C GLN A 23 -6.79 5.84 -13.14
N LEU A 24 -8.07 5.90 -13.48
CA LEU A 24 -8.60 5.53 -14.80
C LEU A 24 -9.25 6.77 -15.42
N CYS A 25 -8.66 7.27 -16.50
CA CYS A 25 -9.17 8.41 -17.26
C CYS A 25 -9.29 8.04 -18.73
N GLY A 26 -10.51 8.09 -19.28
CA GLY A 26 -10.74 7.79 -20.70
C GLY A 26 -10.34 6.38 -21.13
N GLY A 27 -10.40 5.39 -20.22
CA GLY A 27 -9.98 4.01 -20.47
C GLY A 27 -8.47 3.76 -20.35
N VAL A 28 -7.69 4.77 -19.96
CA VAL A 28 -6.25 4.62 -19.71
C VAL A 28 -6.00 4.61 -18.21
N GLU A 29 -5.40 3.52 -17.73
CA GLU A 29 -4.93 3.40 -16.35
C GLU A 29 -3.57 4.10 -16.18
N GLY A 30 -3.44 4.88 -15.11
CA GLY A 30 -2.21 5.54 -14.71
C GLY A 30 -1.88 5.28 -13.25
N SER A 31 -0.59 5.20 -12.93
CA SER A 31 -0.10 5.15 -11.56
C SER A 31 -0.02 6.54 -10.95
N GLY A 32 -0.44 6.65 -9.70
CA GLY A 32 -0.36 7.85 -8.90
C GLY A 32 0.75 7.79 -7.84
N PRO A 33 0.71 8.70 -6.85
CA PRO A 33 1.59 8.65 -5.69
C PRO A 33 1.61 7.28 -5.00
N SER A 34 2.79 6.91 -4.51
CA SER A 34 3.02 5.68 -3.76
C SER A 34 4.08 5.90 -2.69
N GLY A 35 4.15 5.00 -1.71
CA GLY A 35 5.14 5.07 -0.65
C GLY A 35 5.13 3.84 0.24
N THR A 36 6.02 3.86 1.24
CA THR A 36 6.14 2.81 2.25
C THR A 36 6.13 3.39 3.66
N CYS A 37 5.58 2.65 4.62
CA CYS A 37 5.51 3.04 6.03
C CYS A 37 5.69 1.81 6.94
N ARG A 38 6.24 2.00 8.15
CA ARG A 38 6.39 0.93 9.16
C ARG A 38 5.12 0.63 9.96
N ALA A 39 4.06 1.41 9.75
CA ALA A 39 2.80 1.25 10.49
C ALA A 39 1.62 1.32 9.53
N GLU A 40 0.71 0.35 9.63
CA GLU A 40 -0.49 0.30 8.78
C GLU A 40 -1.31 1.58 8.87
N ARG A 41 -1.53 2.08 10.09
CA ARG A 41 -2.29 3.33 10.32
C ARG A 41 -1.72 4.52 9.56
N THR A 42 -0.39 4.59 9.46
CA THR A 42 0.29 5.68 8.75
C THR A 42 0.18 5.47 7.25
N ALA A 43 0.35 4.24 6.77
CA ALA A 43 0.14 3.92 5.36
C ALA A 43 -1.30 4.22 4.92
N ARG A 44 -2.30 3.91 5.75
CA ARG A 44 -3.71 4.27 5.52
C ARG A 44 -3.92 5.78 5.43
N ALA A 45 -3.41 6.54 6.40
CA ALA A 45 -3.51 8.00 6.39
C ALA A 45 -2.82 8.63 5.17
N CYS A 46 -1.65 8.13 4.77
CA CYS A 46 -0.97 8.56 3.55
C CYS A 46 -1.79 8.25 2.29
N LEU A 47 -2.38 7.06 2.21
CA LEU A 47 -3.22 6.66 1.09
C LEU A 47 -4.48 7.52 0.99
N GLU A 48 -5.14 7.79 2.12
CA GLU A 48 -6.32 8.67 2.18
C GLU A 48 -5.98 10.09 1.70
N ALA A 49 -4.89 10.66 2.19
CA ALA A 49 -4.43 11.98 1.78
C ALA A 49 -4.11 12.03 0.28
N ALA A 50 -3.47 10.99 -0.27
CA ALA A 50 -3.18 10.88 -1.69
C ALA A 50 -4.47 10.79 -2.52
N LEU A 51 -5.43 9.97 -2.11
CA LEU A 51 -6.72 9.81 -2.79
C LEU A 51 -7.55 11.10 -2.78
N GLN A 52 -7.59 11.80 -1.65
CA GLN A 52 -8.26 13.10 -1.52
C GLN A 52 -7.62 14.14 -2.45
N ALA A 53 -6.28 14.17 -2.51
CA ALA A 53 -5.56 15.06 -3.40
C ALA A 53 -5.88 14.75 -4.88
N THR A 54 -5.99 13.48 -5.28
CA THR A 54 -6.34 13.10 -6.66
C THR A 54 -7.80 13.37 -7.02
N ALA A 55 -8.73 13.17 -6.08
CA ALA A 55 -10.15 13.38 -6.28
C ALA A 55 -10.50 14.86 -6.47
N ALA A 56 -9.77 15.78 -5.83
CA ALA A 56 -9.98 17.21 -5.97
C ALA A 56 -9.67 17.77 -7.38
N HIS A 57 -8.87 17.05 -8.19
CA HIS A 57 -8.30 17.58 -9.42
C HIS A 57 -8.70 16.84 -10.70
N SER A 58 -9.45 15.73 -10.60
CA SER A 58 -9.80 14.94 -11.78
C SER A 58 -11.21 14.36 -11.69
N GLY A 59 -11.95 14.41 -12.80
CA GLY A 59 -13.16 13.60 -12.99
C GLY A 59 -12.85 12.12 -13.30
N ALA A 60 -11.61 11.69 -13.04
CA ALA A 60 -11.16 10.32 -13.25
C ALA A 60 -11.55 9.45 -12.05
N TYR A 61 -11.87 8.20 -12.31
CA TYR A 61 -11.98 7.22 -11.24
C TYR A 61 -10.58 6.98 -10.65
N SER A 62 -10.47 6.92 -9.32
CA SER A 62 -9.20 6.66 -8.65
C SER A 62 -9.41 5.69 -7.50
N TRP A 63 -8.39 4.88 -7.23
CA TRP A 63 -8.38 3.92 -6.15
C TRP A 63 -6.97 3.74 -5.63
N GLY A 64 -6.83 3.07 -4.51
CA GLY A 64 -5.59 2.85 -3.82
C GLY A 64 -5.47 1.43 -3.31
N GLN A 65 -4.28 0.85 -3.40
CA GLN A 65 -3.94 -0.45 -2.83
C GLN A 65 -3.02 -0.27 -1.62
N LEU A 66 -3.33 -0.96 -0.54
CA LEU A 66 -2.45 -1.16 0.62
C LEU A 66 -2.03 -2.63 0.67
N SER A 67 -0.72 -2.85 0.81
CA SER A 67 -0.13 -4.18 0.92
C SER A 67 0.85 -4.24 2.07
N ARG A 68 0.88 -5.38 2.76
CA ARG A 68 2.02 -5.74 3.62
C ARG A 68 3.16 -6.18 2.72
N VAL A 69 4.38 -5.80 3.09
CA VAL A 69 5.58 -6.04 2.31
C VAL A 69 6.53 -6.89 3.11
N SER A 70 6.99 -7.96 2.47
CA SER A 70 8.19 -8.68 2.92
C SER A 70 9.37 -8.07 2.19
N ALA A 71 10.06 -7.15 2.87
CA ALA A 71 11.20 -6.47 2.29
C ALA A 71 12.37 -7.46 2.15
N ASP A 72 12.98 -7.48 0.98
CA ASP A 72 14.19 -8.23 0.73
C ASP A 72 15.29 -7.23 0.36
N VAL A 73 16.27 -7.07 1.23
CA VAL A 73 17.33 -6.06 1.07
C VAL A 73 18.24 -6.34 -0.13
N ASP A 74 18.23 -7.58 -0.63
CA ASP A 74 18.99 -7.99 -1.81
C ASP A 74 18.21 -7.75 -3.12
N LEU A 75 16.92 -7.41 -3.02
CA LEU A 75 16.06 -7.13 -4.17
C LEU A 75 15.71 -5.64 -4.29
N PRO A 76 15.63 -5.12 -5.53
CA PRO A 76 14.98 -3.84 -5.80
C PRO A 76 13.55 -3.78 -5.25
N PHE A 77 13.13 -2.60 -4.79
CA PHE A 77 11.82 -2.40 -4.14
C PHE A 77 10.60 -2.85 -4.97
N HIS A 78 10.71 -2.86 -6.30
CA HIS A 78 9.64 -3.27 -7.21
C HIS A 78 9.50 -4.80 -7.30
N LEU A 79 10.46 -5.56 -6.75
CA LEU A 79 10.44 -7.01 -6.67
C LEU A 79 10.09 -7.53 -5.27
N TRP A 80 9.92 -6.65 -4.28
CA TRP A 80 9.49 -7.06 -2.96
C TRP A 80 8.11 -7.70 -3.01
N ALA A 81 7.96 -8.83 -2.30
CA ALA A 81 6.68 -9.53 -2.21
C ALA A 81 5.66 -8.64 -1.50
N ARG A 82 4.45 -8.58 -2.07
CA ARG A 82 3.33 -7.77 -1.58
C ARG A 82 2.12 -8.65 -1.32
N ASP A 83 1.59 -8.54 -0.12
CA ASP A 83 0.36 -9.20 0.32
C ASP A 83 -0.76 -8.13 0.46
N PRO A 84 -1.75 -8.08 -0.45
CA PRO A 84 -2.85 -7.12 -0.38
C PRO A 84 -3.65 -7.21 0.92
N VAL A 85 -3.66 -6.13 1.70
CA VAL A 85 -4.38 -6.06 3.00
C VAL A 85 -5.73 -5.39 2.83
N ALA A 86 -5.76 -4.28 2.10
CA ALA A 86 -6.96 -3.48 1.89
C ALA A 86 -6.78 -2.60 0.65
N TRP A 87 -7.88 -2.11 0.13
CA TRP A 87 -7.91 -1.09 -0.89
C TRP A 87 -8.93 -0.01 -0.54
N ALA A 88 -8.81 1.13 -1.20
CA ALA A 88 -9.64 2.28 -0.93
C ALA A 88 -9.98 3.07 -2.19
N GLU A 89 -11.11 3.76 -2.17
CA GLU A 89 -11.53 4.68 -3.24
C GLU A 89 -12.11 5.96 -2.62
N PRO A 90 -12.04 7.11 -3.32
CA PRO A 90 -12.72 8.32 -2.88
C PRO A 90 -14.22 8.08 -2.72
N GLY A 91 -14.73 8.42 -1.55
CA GLY A 91 -16.15 8.44 -1.24
C GLY A 91 -16.75 9.85 -1.40
N PRO A 92 -18.06 9.98 -1.21
CA PRO A 92 -18.71 11.29 -1.22
C PRO A 92 -18.18 12.18 -0.09
N ARG A 93 -18.12 13.51 -0.33
CA ARG A 93 -17.77 14.53 0.68
C ARG A 93 -16.39 14.34 1.32
N GLU A 94 -15.36 14.16 0.48
CA GLU A 94 -13.95 14.04 0.93
C GLU A 94 -13.68 12.84 1.85
N THR A 95 -14.58 11.86 1.88
CA THR A 95 -14.39 10.60 2.60
C THR A 95 -13.61 9.62 1.74
N VAL A 96 -13.07 8.57 2.37
CA VAL A 96 -12.42 7.46 1.68
C VAL A 96 -13.09 6.18 2.15
N THR A 97 -13.51 5.34 1.19
CA THR A 97 -14.16 4.07 1.48
C THR A 97 -13.13 2.95 1.43
N TRP A 98 -12.92 2.27 2.55
CA TRP A 98 -12.01 1.15 2.65
C TRP A 98 -12.71 -0.19 2.45
N ARG A 99 -12.04 -1.11 1.77
CA ARG A 99 -12.46 -2.50 1.61
C ARG A 99 -11.27 -3.44 1.84
N PRO A 100 -11.48 -4.64 2.40
CA PRO A 100 -10.40 -5.59 2.63
C PRO A 100 -9.88 -6.21 1.32
N GLY A 101 -8.63 -6.66 1.34
CA GLY A 101 -8.00 -7.42 0.26
C GLY A 101 -7.50 -6.57 -0.92
N GLU A 102 -7.43 -7.20 -2.08
CA GLU A 102 -6.99 -6.60 -3.34
C GLU A 102 -8.09 -5.78 -4.00
N ALA A 103 -7.71 -4.65 -4.61
CA ALA A 103 -8.60 -3.86 -5.42
C ALA A 103 -9.09 -4.69 -6.63
N PRO A 104 -10.39 -4.64 -6.94
CA PRO A 104 -10.88 -5.26 -8.16
C PRO A 104 -10.23 -4.56 -9.36
N HIS A 105 -9.77 -5.34 -10.34
CA HIS A 105 -9.28 -4.78 -11.59
C HIS A 105 -10.40 -3.94 -12.24
N PRO A 106 -10.13 -2.68 -12.62
CA PRO A 106 -11.06 -1.92 -13.45
C PRO A 106 -11.29 -2.69 -14.76
N GLN A 107 -12.55 -2.90 -15.15
CA GLN A 107 -12.93 -3.46 -16.45
C GLN A 107 -13.02 -2.38 -17.52
#